data_AF-A0A7S3HL71-F1
#
_entry.id   AF-A0A7S3HL71-F1
#
_cell.length_a   1.000
_cell.length_b   1.000
_cell.length_c   1.000
_cell.angle_alpha   90.00
_cell.angle_beta   90.00
_cell.angle_gamma   90.00
#
_symmetry.space_group_name_H-M   'P 1'
#
loop_
_entity.id
_entity.type
_entity.pdbx_description
1 polymer ?
#
loop_
_entity_poly.entity_id
_entity_poly.type
_entity_poly.pdbx_seq_one_letter_code
_entity_poly.pdbx_strand_id
1 'polypeptide(L)'
;AEQTGDDGKKEYCESKLDESEDKKKELELSVSDSETAIGEMEGAIVSLTEEIAALKAGIVSLDKAVVEATEQRKEDNTEYKALMAGNQMAKEVLSWAKNRLNKFYNPKMYKAPPKLEEGDAPAGGGIADTGIGASFVQIQAHAQSKSRVAPPPPPETFGAYTTKGEESNGVLAMIDLLVADLDKE
;
A
#
# COMPACT_ATOMS: atom_id res chain seq x y z
N ALA A 1 -18.03 79.37 -73.50
CA ALA A 1 -16.73 78.85 -73.04
C ALA A 1 -16.70 78.70 -71.52
N GLU A 2 -17.18 79.69 -70.76
CA GLU A 2 -17.20 79.65 -69.28
C GLU A 2 -18.22 78.65 -68.70
N GLN A 3 -19.46 78.62 -69.20
CA GLN A 3 -20.49 77.64 -68.79
C GLN A 3 -20.03 76.18 -68.93
N THR A 4 -19.41 75.84 -70.07
CA THR A 4 -18.96 74.47 -70.36
C THR A 4 -17.85 74.00 -69.40
N GLY A 5 -17.03 74.93 -68.91
CA GLY A 5 -16.00 74.63 -67.92
C GLY A 5 -16.58 74.41 -66.52
N ASP A 6 -17.62 75.15 -66.16
CA ASP A 6 -18.30 74.97 -64.86
C ASP A 6 -19.19 73.72 -64.83
N ASP A 7 -19.85 73.38 -65.94
CA ASP A 7 -20.58 72.11 -66.07
C ASP A 7 -19.66 70.91 -65.86
N GLY A 8 -18.45 70.92 -66.45
CA GLY A 8 -17.46 69.86 -66.27
C GLY A 8 -16.89 69.79 -64.84
N LYS A 9 -16.69 70.92 -64.16
CA LYS A 9 -16.29 70.93 -62.75
C LYS A 9 -17.38 70.39 -61.84
N LYS A 10 -18.64 70.73 -62.12
CA LYS A 10 -19.79 70.23 -61.37
C LYS A 10 -19.87 68.71 -61.47
N GLU A 11 -19.79 68.16 -62.68
CA GLU A 11 -19.83 66.72 -62.92
C GLU A 11 -18.64 65.99 -62.25
N TYR A 12 -17.45 66.58 -62.28
CA TYR A 12 -16.29 66.08 -61.54
C TYR A 12 -16.53 66.05 -60.02
N CYS A 13 -17.08 67.12 -59.46
CA CYS A 13 -17.40 67.20 -58.03
C CYS A 13 -18.45 66.16 -57.63
N GLU A 14 -19.52 66.01 -58.41
CA GLU A 14 -20.57 65.00 -58.16
C GLU A 14 -19.98 63.59 -58.18
N SER A 15 -19.21 63.23 -59.22
CA SER A 15 -18.54 61.94 -59.29
C SER A 15 -17.58 61.67 -58.12
N LYS A 16 -16.85 62.69 -57.66
CA LYS A 16 -15.93 62.54 -56.52
C LYS A 16 -16.66 62.41 -55.19
N LEU A 17 -17.82 63.05 -55.04
CA LEU A 17 -18.67 62.85 -53.87
C LEU A 17 -19.23 61.43 -53.87
N ASP A 18 -19.75 60.93 -54.99
CA ASP A 18 -20.24 59.55 -55.12
C ASP A 18 -19.14 58.53 -54.78
N GLU A 19 -17.94 58.66 -55.36
CA GLU A 19 -16.79 57.80 -55.03
C GLU A 19 -16.42 57.85 -53.53
N SER A 20 -16.55 59.01 -52.90
CA SER A 20 -16.24 59.19 -51.48
C SER A 20 -17.30 58.58 -50.58
N GLU A 21 -18.57 58.69 -50.97
CA GLU A 21 -19.69 58.05 -50.27
C GLU A 21 -19.61 56.53 -50.34
N ASP A 22 -19.25 55.98 -51.50
CA ASP A 22 -19.08 54.53 -51.68
C ASP A 22 -17.91 54.00 -50.84
N LYS A 23 -16.76 54.68 -50.86
CA LYS A 23 -15.62 54.34 -49.99
C LYS A 23 -15.96 54.45 -48.51
N LYS A 24 -16.74 55.47 -48.13
CA LYS A 24 -17.19 55.62 -46.75
C LYS A 24 -18.03 54.41 -46.34
N LYS A 25 -19.00 53.99 -47.14
CA LYS A 25 -19.84 52.81 -46.87
C LYS A 25 -19.01 51.54 -46.78
N GLU A 26 -18.06 51.35 -47.70
CA GLU A 26 -17.15 50.20 -47.70
C GLU A 26 -16.32 50.14 -46.40
N LEU A 27 -15.73 51.27 -46.00
CA LEU A 27 -14.96 51.37 -44.75
C LEU A 27 -15.85 51.15 -43.52
N GLU A 28 -17.06 51.71 -43.48
CA GLU A 28 -18.01 51.50 -42.38
C GLU A 28 -18.38 50.02 -42.24
N LEU A 29 -18.59 49.30 -43.35
CA LEU A 29 -18.81 47.86 -43.34
C LEU A 29 -17.57 47.10 -42.83
N SER A 30 -16.38 47.43 -43.33
CA SER A 30 -15.14 46.78 -42.90
C SER A 30 -14.85 47.01 -41.40
N VAL A 31 -15.21 48.18 -40.87
CA VAL A 31 -15.12 48.47 -39.43
C VAL A 31 -16.11 47.60 -38.66
N SER A 32 -17.37 47.51 -39.10
CA SER A 32 -18.39 46.66 -38.47
C SER A 32 -17.99 45.18 -38.44
N ASP A 33 -17.42 44.67 -39.54
CA ASP A 33 -16.91 43.29 -39.62
C ASP A 33 -15.75 43.07 -38.64
N SER A 34 -14.83 44.04 -38.56
CA SER A 34 -13.69 43.99 -37.63
C SER A 34 -14.13 44.04 -36.16
N GLU A 35 -15.10 44.88 -35.82
CA GLU A 35 -15.67 44.96 -34.47
C GLU A 35 -16.33 43.64 -34.06
N THR A 36 -17.06 43.01 -34.98
CA THR A 36 -17.67 41.69 -34.75
C THR A 36 -16.61 40.63 -34.49
N ALA A 37 -15.57 40.57 -35.33
CA ALA A 37 -14.46 39.63 -35.16
C ALA A 37 -13.69 39.84 -33.85
N ILE A 38 -13.49 41.10 -33.43
CA ILE A 38 -12.89 41.43 -32.13
C ILE A 38 -13.74 40.87 -31.00
N GLY A 39 -15.06 41.07 -31.02
CA GLY A 39 -15.96 40.56 -29.99
C GLY A 39 -15.94 39.02 -29.90
N GLU A 40 -15.90 38.33 -31.03
CA GLU A 40 -15.76 36.86 -31.07
C GLU A 40 -14.44 36.39 -30.46
N MET A 41 -13.33 37.05 -30.82
CA MET A 41 -12.00 36.72 -30.28
C MET A 41 -11.88 37.03 -28.78
N GLU A 42 -12.45 38.13 -28.31
CA GLU A 42 -12.50 38.47 -26.88
C GLU A 42 -13.27 37.39 -26.10
N GLY A 43 -14.40 36.92 -26.63
CA GLY A 43 -15.15 35.81 -26.05
C GLY A 43 -14.32 34.52 -25.98
N ALA A 44 -13.59 34.18 -27.05
CA ALA A 44 -12.71 33.02 -27.07
C ALA A 44 -11.56 33.14 -26.06
N ILE A 45 -10.97 34.34 -25.90
CA ILE A 45 -9.92 34.61 -24.92
C ILE A 45 -10.42 34.36 -23.50
N VAL A 46 -11.64 34.80 -23.18
CA VAL A 46 -12.26 34.56 -21.87
C VAL A 46 -12.43 33.06 -21.63
N SER A 47 -13.03 32.32 -22.57
CA SER A 47 -13.22 30.87 -22.46
C SER A 47 -11.90 30.13 -22.25
N LEU A 48 -10.89 30.41 -23.08
CA LEU A 48 -9.56 29.78 -22.96
C LEU A 48 -8.87 30.12 -21.64
N THR A 49 -9.06 31.32 -21.12
CA THR A 49 -8.49 31.73 -19.82
C THR A 49 -9.11 30.93 -18.67
N GLU A 50 -10.43 30.73 -18.70
CA GLU A 50 -11.14 29.92 -17.71
C GLU A 50 -10.73 28.45 -17.78
N GLU A 51 -10.63 27.88 -18.99
CA GLU A 51 -10.17 26.51 -19.21
C GLU A 51 -8.73 26.31 -18.71
N ILE A 52 -7.82 27.25 -19.00
CA ILE A 52 -6.44 27.21 -18.50
C ILE A 52 -6.41 27.24 -16.98
N ALA A 53 -7.23 28.06 -16.33
CA ALA A 53 -7.31 28.13 -14.88
C ALA A 53 -7.82 26.80 -14.28
N ALA A 54 -8.88 26.22 -14.87
CA ALA A 54 -9.43 24.94 -14.46
C ALA A 54 -8.40 23.80 -14.62
N LEU A 55 -7.68 23.75 -15.75
CA LEU A 55 -6.63 22.76 -15.99
C LEU A 55 -5.48 22.89 -14.99
N LYS A 56 -5.03 24.11 -14.68
CA LYS A 56 -4.00 24.34 -13.66
C LYS A 56 -4.43 23.83 -12.29
N ALA A 57 -5.68 24.10 -11.88
CA ALA A 57 -6.22 23.58 -10.64
C ALA A 57 -6.29 22.04 -10.64
N GLY A 58 -6.70 21.45 -11.77
CA GLY A 58 -6.74 20.00 -11.95
C GLY A 58 -5.36 19.34 -11.81
N ILE A 59 -4.31 19.94 -12.38
CA ILE A 59 -2.93 19.44 -12.28
C ILE A 59 -2.45 19.45 -10.82
N VAL A 60 -2.64 20.56 -10.10
CA VAL A 60 -2.23 20.65 -8.68
C VAL A 60 -2.96 19.61 -7.81
N SER A 61 -4.24 19.39 -8.09
CA SER A 61 -5.02 18.35 -7.42
C SER A 61 -4.49 16.94 -7.73
N LEU A 62 -4.17 16.67 -8.99
CA LEU A 62 -3.62 15.40 -9.43
C LEU A 62 -2.25 15.12 -8.80
N ASP A 63 -1.36 16.11 -8.77
CA ASP A 63 -0.04 15.98 -8.14
C ASP A 63 -0.17 15.60 -6.67
N LYS A 64 -1.10 16.25 -5.95
CA LYS A 64 -1.40 15.90 -4.56
C LYS A 64 -1.90 14.46 -4.43
N ALA A 65 -2.87 14.05 -5.25
CA ALA A 65 -3.42 12.70 -5.21
C ALA A 65 -2.38 11.62 -5.53
N VAL A 66 -1.44 11.90 -6.45
CA VAL A 66 -0.34 10.99 -6.78
C VAL A 66 0.63 10.84 -5.61
N VAL A 67 0.95 11.93 -4.91
CA VAL A 67 1.80 11.88 -3.71
C VAL A 67 1.12 11.09 -2.60
N GLU A 68 -0.13 11.40 -2.27
CA GLU A 68 -0.90 10.70 -1.23
C GLU A 68 -1.02 9.20 -1.53
N ALA A 69 -1.37 8.84 -2.77
CA ALA A 69 -1.46 7.45 -3.19
C ALA A 69 -0.08 6.74 -3.19
N THR A 70 1.02 7.47 -3.35
CA THR A 70 2.36 6.89 -3.30
C THR A 70 2.78 6.60 -1.86
N GLU A 71 2.50 7.50 -0.94
CA GLU A 71 2.76 7.28 0.49
C GLU A 71 1.89 6.15 1.04
N GLN A 72 0.59 6.12 0.73
CA GLN A 72 -0.29 5.02 1.14
C GLN A 72 0.22 3.66 0.66
N ARG A 73 0.65 3.55 -0.61
CA ARG A 73 1.19 2.28 -1.13
C ARG A 73 2.49 1.85 -0.42
N LYS A 74 3.32 2.80 0.03
CA LYS A 74 4.53 2.47 0.79
C LYS A 74 4.15 1.96 2.16
N GLU A 75 3.27 2.66 2.87
CA GLU A 75 2.76 2.27 4.18
C GLU A 75 2.12 0.88 4.11
N ASP A 76 1.15 0.69 3.21
CA ASP A 76 0.47 -0.60 2.99
C ASP A 76 1.47 -1.72 2.68
N ASN A 77 2.50 -1.44 1.87
CA ASN A 77 3.50 -2.46 1.55
C ASN A 77 4.36 -2.83 2.76
N THR A 78 4.71 -1.87 3.60
CA THR A 78 5.47 -2.12 4.83
C THR A 78 4.65 -2.93 5.82
N GLU A 79 3.38 -2.58 6.01
CA GLU A 79 2.47 -3.30 6.89
C GLU A 79 2.20 -4.71 6.37
N TYR A 80 1.94 -4.86 5.06
CA TYR A 80 1.75 -6.16 4.44
C TYR A 80 2.97 -7.08 4.63
N LYS A 81 4.19 -6.57 4.41
CA LYS A 81 5.41 -7.36 4.63
C LYS A 81 5.58 -7.77 6.10
N ALA A 82 5.31 -6.85 7.03
CA ALA A 82 5.38 -7.12 8.45
C ALA A 82 4.36 -8.19 8.88
N LEU A 83 3.11 -8.08 8.39
CA LEU A 83 2.03 -9.02 8.63
C LEU A 83 2.36 -10.40 8.08
N MET A 84 2.80 -10.50 6.82
CA MET A 84 3.17 -11.78 6.20
C MET A 84 4.34 -12.46 6.92
N ALA A 85 5.35 -11.68 7.34
CA ALA A 85 6.44 -12.20 8.15
C ALA A 85 5.94 -12.68 9.53
N GLY A 86 5.04 -11.93 10.16
CA GLY A 86 4.38 -12.29 11.41
C GLY A 86 3.59 -13.59 11.30
N ASN A 87 2.77 -13.74 10.26
CA ASN A 87 1.96 -14.93 9.99
C ASN A 87 2.86 -16.15 9.77
N GLN A 88 3.94 -16.00 8.99
CA GLN A 88 4.90 -17.08 8.78
C GLN A 88 5.57 -17.52 10.10
N MET A 89 6.02 -16.58 10.93
CA MET A 89 6.60 -16.89 12.25
C MET A 89 5.59 -17.56 13.18
N ALA A 90 4.34 -17.08 13.20
CA ALA A 90 3.27 -17.67 14.00
C ALA A 90 3.00 -19.12 13.58
N LYS A 91 2.94 -19.41 12.27
CA LYS A 91 2.80 -20.78 11.75
C LYS A 91 3.95 -21.69 12.16
N GLU A 92 5.18 -21.18 12.17
CA GLU A 92 6.36 -21.94 12.61
C GLU A 92 6.27 -22.29 14.10
N VAL A 93 5.90 -21.32 14.94
CA VAL A 93 5.72 -21.53 16.38
C VAL A 93 4.60 -22.53 16.66
N LEU A 94 3.45 -22.40 15.98
CA LEU A 94 2.34 -23.35 16.08
C LEU A 94 2.76 -24.76 15.64
N SER A 95 3.58 -24.86 14.59
CA SER A 95 4.13 -26.15 14.12
C SER A 95 5.07 -26.78 15.15
N TRP A 96 5.92 -25.98 15.81
CA TRP A 96 6.77 -26.43 16.91
C TRP A 96 5.95 -26.91 18.10
N ALA A 97 4.92 -26.17 18.49
CA ALA A 97 4.00 -26.53 19.57
C ALA A 97 3.27 -27.84 19.25
N LYS A 98 2.73 -27.99 18.04
CA LYS A 98 2.09 -29.21 17.55
C LYS A 98 3.04 -30.40 17.64
N ASN A 99 4.27 -30.25 17.14
CA ASN A 99 5.27 -31.31 17.19
C ASN A 99 5.65 -31.66 18.64
N ARG A 100 5.78 -30.67 19.53
CA ARG A 100 6.04 -30.90 20.96
C ARG A 100 4.91 -31.67 21.64
N LEU A 101 3.65 -31.33 21.36
CA LEU A 101 2.47 -32.05 21.87
C LEU A 101 2.44 -33.49 21.35
N ASN A 102 2.76 -33.71 20.07
CA ASN A 102 2.87 -35.05 19.50
C ASN A 102 3.87 -35.94 20.25
N LYS A 103 4.95 -35.41 20.83
CA LYS A 103 5.89 -36.20 21.64
C LYS A 103 5.20 -36.94 22.80
N PHE A 104 4.18 -36.34 23.40
CA PHE A 104 3.49 -36.88 24.57
C PHE A 104 2.19 -37.60 24.22
N TYR A 105 1.42 -37.06 23.28
CA TYR A 105 0.08 -37.58 22.97
C TYR A 105 0.07 -38.52 21.76
N ASN A 106 0.95 -38.30 20.77
CA ASN A 106 1.02 -39.07 19.53
C ASN A 106 2.47 -39.39 19.13
N PRO A 107 3.21 -40.24 19.90
CA PRO A 107 4.67 -40.36 19.80
C PRO A 107 5.19 -40.79 18.42
N LYS A 108 4.38 -41.52 17.64
CA LYS A 108 4.70 -41.93 16.27
C LYS A 108 4.77 -40.77 15.28
N MET A 109 4.06 -39.67 15.57
CA MET A 109 3.99 -38.46 14.73
C MET A 109 5.02 -37.40 15.14
N TYR A 110 5.78 -37.64 16.22
CA TYR A 110 6.83 -36.74 16.69
C TYR A 110 8.04 -36.78 15.75
N LYS A 111 8.48 -35.60 15.33
CA LYS A 111 9.74 -35.43 14.60
C LYS A 111 10.75 -34.77 15.54
N ALA A 112 11.90 -35.40 15.74
CA ALA A 112 12.97 -34.76 16.50
C ALA A 112 13.39 -33.48 15.78
N PRO A 113 13.51 -32.32 16.47
CA PRO A 113 14.09 -31.14 15.86
C PRO A 113 15.51 -31.47 15.36
N PRO A 114 15.97 -30.85 14.27
CA PRO A 114 17.33 -31.03 13.78
C PRO A 114 18.32 -30.85 14.93
N LYS A 115 19.26 -31.79 15.09
CA LYS A 115 20.34 -31.61 16.04
C LYS A 115 21.17 -30.43 15.55
N LEU A 116 21.24 -29.38 16.36
CA LEU A 116 22.24 -28.33 16.16
C LEU A 116 23.59 -29.02 16.33
N GLU A 117 24.41 -29.06 15.27
CA GLU A 117 25.79 -29.54 15.36
C GLU A 117 26.52 -28.70 16.42
N GLU A 118 27.11 -29.35 17.42
CA GLU A 118 27.94 -28.70 18.45
C GLU A 118 29.17 -28.08 17.78
N GLY A 119 29.10 -26.80 17.41
CA GLY A 119 30.24 -26.10 16.81
C GLY A 119 29.91 -24.68 16.35
N ASP A 120 28.69 -24.45 15.88
CA ASP A 120 28.17 -23.12 15.65
C ASP A 120 26.90 -23.00 16.48
N ALA A 121 26.92 -22.20 17.53
CA ALA A 121 25.67 -21.70 18.08
C ALA A 121 25.13 -20.70 17.05
N PRO A 122 24.07 -21.00 16.27
CA PRO A 122 23.24 -19.90 15.84
C PRO A 122 22.63 -19.37 17.14
N ALA A 123 22.69 -18.07 17.34
CA ALA A 123 21.84 -17.39 18.31
C ALA A 123 20.36 -17.49 17.85
N GLY A 124 19.82 -18.71 17.73
CA GLY A 124 18.63 -19.00 16.94
C GLY A 124 18.07 -20.40 17.18
N GLY A 125 17.94 -20.79 18.45
CA GLY A 125 17.12 -21.95 18.86
C GLY A 125 15.89 -21.54 19.70
N GLY A 126 15.75 -20.25 19.98
CA GLY A 126 14.51 -19.63 20.42
C GLY A 126 14.22 -18.49 19.46
N ILE A 127 12.94 -18.19 19.24
CA ILE A 127 12.46 -16.91 18.70
C ILE A 127 13.39 -15.79 19.16
N ALA A 128 14.21 -15.29 18.23
CA ALA A 128 15.16 -14.23 18.52
C ALA A 128 14.37 -13.07 19.16
N ASP A 129 14.87 -12.58 20.29
CA ASP A 129 14.36 -11.40 21.02
C ASP A 129 13.12 -11.55 21.93
N THR A 130 12.68 -12.77 22.25
CA THR A 130 11.49 -12.98 23.13
C THR A 130 11.78 -13.66 24.46
N GLY A 131 13.01 -14.12 24.69
CA GLY A 131 13.43 -14.71 25.96
C GLY A 131 12.81 -16.07 26.32
N ILE A 132 12.04 -16.71 25.43
CA ILE A 132 11.30 -17.95 25.75
C ILE A 132 12.19 -19.21 25.68
N GLY A 133 13.47 -19.11 25.32
CA GLY A 133 14.29 -20.25 24.94
C GLY A 133 15.10 -21.00 26.02
N ALA A 134 15.29 -20.49 27.24
CA ALA A 134 16.37 -21.01 28.10
C ALA A 134 16.11 -21.08 29.62
N SER A 135 14.86 -21.10 30.08
CA SER A 135 14.55 -20.92 31.50
C SER A 135 14.07 -22.18 32.24
N PHE A 136 14.58 -23.41 31.97
CA PHE A 136 14.11 -24.56 32.78
C PHE A 136 15.04 -25.74 33.06
N VAL A 137 16.37 -25.69 32.85
CA VAL A 137 17.20 -26.83 33.30
C VAL A 137 18.55 -26.36 33.87
N GLN A 138 18.55 -26.04 35.17
CA GLN A 138 19.75 -26.13 35.99
C GLN A 138 19.47 -27.04 37.18
N ILE A 139 19.72 -28.34 36.99
CA ILE A 139 19.94 -29.28 38.10
C ILE A 139 21.22 -30.02 37.77
N GLN A 140 22.33 -29.51 38.28
CA GLN A 140 23.61 -30.21 38.26
C GLN A 140 24.25 -30.09 39.64
N ALA A 141 24.75 -31.25 40.10
CA ALA A 141 25.63 -31.48 41.24
C ALA A 141 24.98 -31.69 42.63
N HIS A 142 24.75 -32.96 42.97
CA HIS A 142 25.23 -33.55 44.22
C HIS A 142 25.66 -35.02 43.97
N ALA A 143 26.87 -35.18 43.45
CA ALA A 143 27.61 -36.43 43.52
C ALA A 143 28.72 -36.24 44.54
N GLN A 144 28.51 -36.69 45.78
CA GLN A 144 29.55 -37.21 46.70
C GLN A 144 28.96 -37.47 48.10
N SER A 145 28.72 -38.74 48.45
CA SER A 145 29.26 -39.38 49.67
C SER A 145 28.70 -40.78 49.86
N LYS A 146 29.57 -41.67 50.34
CA LYS A 146 29.39 -43.11 50.50
C LYS A 146 28.53 -43.43 51.73
N SER A 147 27.40 -44.13 51.56
CA SER A 147 26.86 -45.09 52.53
C SER A 147 25.75 -45.91 51.86
N ARG A 148 25.85 -47.24 51.94
CA ARG A 148 24.88 -48.19 51.39
C ARG A 148 23.64 -48.24 52.30
N VAL A 149 22.59 -47.53 51.90
CA VAL A 149 21.20 -47.92 52.12
C VAL A 149 20.47 -47.54 50.84
N ALA A 150 19.93 -48.52 50.11
CA ALA A 150 19.07 -48.20 48.97
C ALA A 150 17.89 -47.38 49.51
N PRO A 151 17.69 -46.13 49.06
CA PRO A 151 16.52 -45.37 49.47
C PRO A 151 15.27 -46.21 49.13
N PRO A 152 14.25 -46.24 50.00
CA PRO A 152 13.02 -46.98 49.73
C PRO A 152 12.50 -46.61 48.34
N PRO A 153 11.90 -47.56 47.60
CA PRO A 153 11.33 -47.25 46.29
C PRO A 153 10.47 -46.00 46.44
N PRO A 154 10.66 -44.99 45.57
CA PRO A 154 9.90 -43.76 45.67
C PRO A 154 8.42 -44.14 45.76
N PRO A 155 7.67 -43.59 46.73
CA PRO A 155 6.23 -43.85 46.81
C PRO A 155 5.65 -43.57 45.43
N GLU A 156 4.68 -44.38 44.99
CA GLU A 156 4.01 -44.20 43.71
C GLU A 156 3.53 -42.74 43.61
N THR A 157 4.32 -41.92 42.92
CA THR A 157 3.92 -40.57 42.57
C THR A 157 2.72 -40.73 41.66
N PHE A 158 1.68 -39.89 41.86
CA PHE A 158 0.47 -39.82 41.04
C PHE A 158 0.67 -40.48 39.68
N GLY A 159 0.04 -41.64 39.48
CA GLY A 159 0.29 -42.52 38.34
C GLY A 159 0.33 -41.76 37.02
N ALA A 160 1.04 -42.33 36.03
CA ALA A 160 1.25 -41.75 34.70
C ALA A 160 0.02 -40.94 34.27
N TYR A 161 0.20 -39.61 34.11
CA TYR A 161 -0.85 -38.69 33.70
C TYR A 161 -1.67 -39.36 32.60
N THR A 162 -2.91 -39.74 32.92
CA THR A 162 -3.72 -40.55 32.02
C THR A 162 -3.89 -39.76 30.73
N THR A 163 -3.37 -40.31 29.63
CA THR A 163 -3.50 -39.73 28.30
C THR A 163 -4.98 -39.66 27.96
N LYS A 164 -5.61 -38.52 28.22
CA LYS A 164 -6.90 -38.17 27.62
C LYS A 164 -6.66 -37.89 26.13
N GLY A 165 -6.47 -38.95 25.36
CA GLY A 165 -6.14 -38.89 23.94
C GLY A 165 -7.23 -38.20 23.11
N GLU A 166 -8.49 -38.31 23.55
CA GLU A 166 -9.64 -37.69 22.86
C GLU A 166 -9.66 -36.16 22.99
N GLU A 167 -9.45 -35.62 24.20
CA GLU A 167 -9.36 -34.16 24.43
C GLU A 167 -8.09 -33.55 23.78
N SER A 168 -6.99 -34.30 23.74
CA SER A 168 -5.71 -33.82 23.20
C SER A 168 -5.68 -33.76 21.67
N ASN A 169 -6.41 -34.65 20.99
CA ASN A 169 -6.59 -34.58 19.54
C ASN A 169 -7.44 -33.37 19.12
N GLY A 170 -8.37 -32.91 19.96
CA GLY A 170 -9.13 -31.68 19.72
C GLY A 170 -8.25 -30.43 19.69
N VAL A 171 -7.29 -30.32 20.63
CA VAL A 171 -6.33 -29.19 20.67
C VAL A 171 -5.39 -29.20 19.47
N LEU A 172 -4.91 -30.37 19.04
CA LEU A 172 -4.08 -30.49 17.83
C LEU A 172 -4.84 -30.07 16.57
N ALA A 173 -6.13 -30.43 16.46
CA ALA A 173 -6.99 -30.00 15.36
C ALA A 173 -7.25 -28.48 15.40
N MET A 174 -7.40 -27.89 16.58
CA MET A 174 -7.52 -26.44 16.74
C MET A 174 -6.25 -25.71 16.28
N ILE A 175 -5.06 -26.24 16.57
CA ILE A 175 -3.80 -25.68 16.06
C ILE A 175 -3.75 -25.73 14.52
N ASP A 176 -4.25 -26.80 13.91
CA ASP A 176 -4.33 -26.91 12.44
C ASP A 176 -5.29 -25.90 11.83
N LEU A 177 -6.42 -25.62 12.49
CA LEU A 177 -7.35 -24.58 12.07
C LEU A 177 -6.71 -23.19 12.17
N LEU A 178 -5.99 -22.88 13.25
CA LEU A 178 -5.28 -21.60 13.41
C LEU A 178 -4.19 -21.41 12.34
N VAL A 179 -3.44 -22.46 12.01
CA VAL A 179 -2.46 -22.42 10.90
C VAL A 179 -3.18 -22.19 9.57
N ALA A 180 -4.32 -22.85 9.34
CA ALA A 180 -5.11 -22.69 8.12
C ALA A 180 -5.78 -21.32 8.01
N ASP A 181 -6.09 -20.65 9.12
CA ASP A 181 -6.60 -19.28 9.12
C ASP A 181 -5.47 -18.27 8.85
N LEU A 182 -4.27 -18.48 9.40
CA LEU A 182 -3.08 -17.69 9.06
C LEU A 182 -2.63 -17.83 7.59
N ASP A 183 -3.05 -18.89 6.89
CA ASP A 183 -2.83 -19.06 5.44
C ASP A 183 -3.81 -18.25 4.58
N LYS A 184 -4.92 -17.77 5.17
CA LYS A 184 -5.94 -16.98 4.48
C LYS A 184 -5.77 -15.47 4.70
N GLU A 185 -4.95 -15.07 5.67
CA GLU A 185 -4.58 -13.68 5.99
C GLU A 185 -3.31 -13.27 5.25
#